data_AF-A0A674CM67-F1
#
_entry.id   AF-A0A674CM67-F1
#
_cell.length_a   1.000
_cell.length_b   1.000
_cell.length_c   1.000
_cell.angle_alpha   90.00
_cell.angle_beta   90.00
_cell.angle_gamma   90.00
#
_symmetry.space_group_name_H-M   'P 1'
#
loop_
_entity.id
_entity.type
_entity.pdbx_description
1 polymer ?
#
loop_
_entity_poly.entity_id
_entity_poly.type
_entity_poly.pdbx_seq_one_letter_code
_entity_poly.pdbx_strand_id
1 'polypeptide(L)' 'FCQGSNILPFYVPGVAPMNFHQNSVVEIKAVKLTSSRTQLPYEYYSLPFCQPDKVVYKAENLGQEV' A
#
# COMPACT_ATOMS: atom_id res chain seq x y z
N PHE A 1 6.89 4.11 -17.13
CA PHE A 1 5.85 3.11 -17.43
C PHE A 1 4.96 2.93 -16.20
N CYS A 2 3.97 3.80 -16.02
CA CYS A 2 2.88 3.59 -15.06
C CYS A 2 1.60 4.00 -15.79
N GLN A 3 1.01 3.07 -16.54
CA GLN A 3 -0.35 3.25 -17.05
C GLN A 3 -1.29 2.80 -15.92
N GLY A 4 -2.11 3.74 -15.43
CA GLY A 4 -3.06 3.48 -14.36
C GLY A 4 -4.17 2.54 -14.85
N SER A 5 -4.28 1.37 -14.22
CA SER A 5 -5.39 0.43 -14.43
C SER A 5 -6.65 0.90 -13.68
N ASN A 6 -7.83 0.53 -14.18
CA ASN A 6 -9.09 0.74 -13.46
C ASN A 6 -9.08 -0.04 -12.12
N ILE A 7 -9.29 0.67 -11.01
CA ILE A 7 -9.36 0.09 -9.66
C ILE A 7 -10.84 -0.06 -9.30
N LEU A 8 -11.27 -1.29 -8.99
CA LEU A 8 -12.59 -1.54 -8.43
C LEU A 8 -12.51 -1.49 -6.90
N PRO A 9 -13.38 -0.74 -6.21
CA PRO A 9 -13.42 -0.73 -4.75
C PRO A 9 -13.90 -2.10 -4.22
N PHE A 10 -13.35 -2.53 -3.09
CA PHE A 10 -13.83 -3.72 -2.37
C PHE A 10 -14.06 -3.39 -0.90
N TYR A 11 -14.94 -4.16 -0.27
CA TYR A 11 -15.28 -4.04 1.15
C TYR A 11 -14.82 -5.29 1.91
N VAL A 12 -14.25 -5.08 3.09
CA VAL A 12 -13.85 -6.16 4.01
C VAL A 12 -14.90 -6.27 5.12
N PRO A 13 -15.59 -7.43 5.26
CA PRO A 13 -16.50 -7.65 6.37
C PRO A 13 -15.81 -7.47 7.73
N GLY A 14 -16.45 -6.72 8.64
CA GLY A 14 -15.91 -6.44 9.98
C GLY A 14 -15.08 -5.16 10.10
N VAL A 15 -14.87 -4.42 9.00
CA VAL A 15 -14.23 -3.10 9.01
C VAL A 15 -15.26 -2.04 8.64
N ALA A 16 -15.37 -0.96 9.42
CA ALA A 16 -16.29 0.12 9.10
C ALA A 16 -15.88 0.78 7.76
N PRO A 17 -16.82 0.97 6.81
CA PRO A 17 -16.50 1.58 5.52
C PRO A 17 -16.09 3.04 5.72
N MET A 18 -15.13 3.49 4.90
CA MET A 18 -14.65 4.87 4.90
C MET A 18 -15.16 5.59 3.65
N ASN A 19 -15.85 6.71 3.85
CA ASN A 19 -16.34 7.55 2.75
C ASN A 19 -15.27 8.59 2.39
N PHE A 20 -15.02 8.72 1.09
CA PHE A 20 -14.13 9.74 0.54
C PHE A 20 -14.92 10.70 -0.33
N HIS A 21 -14.64 11.99 -0.22
CA HIS A 21 -15.19 13.01 -1.10
C HIS A 21 -14.22 13.31 -2.23
N GLN A 22 -14.71 13.93 -3.31
CA GLN A 22 -13.84 14.48 -4.35
C GLN A 22 -12.76 15.37 -3.70
N ASN A 23 -11.50 15.20 -4.10
CA ASN A 23 -10.34 15.94 -3.58
C ASN A 23 -10.00 15.68 -2.10
N SER A 24 -10.59 14.67 -1.46
CA SER A 24 -10.13 14.26 -0.13
C SER A 24 -8.71 13.69 -0.20
N VAL A 25 -7.91 13.99 0.82
CA VAL A 25 -6.57 13.44 0.96
C VAL A 25 -6.70 11.98 1.37
N VAL A 26 -6.11 11.09 0.58
CA VAL A 26 -6.04 9.65 0.88
C VAL A 26 -4.63 9.32 1.31
N GLU A 27 -4.50 8.74 2.50
CA GLU A 27 -3.22 8.21 2.96
C GLU A 27 -2.96 6.86 2.29
N ILE A 28 -1.90 6.77 1.50
CA ILE A 28 -1.48 5.53 0.86
C ILE A 28 -0.40 4.87 1.70
N LYS A 29 -0.63 3.60 2.07
CA LYS A 29 0.33 2.76 2.80
C LYS A 29 0.69 1.58 1.92
N ALA A 30 1.98 1.29 1.82
CA ALA A 30 2.51 0.12 1.13
C ALA A 30 3.12 -0.83 2.16
N VAL A 31 2.96 -2.14 1.94
CA VAL A 31 3.45 -3.18 2.85
C VAL A 31 4.72 -3.80 2.29
N LYS A 32 4.60 -4.80 1.40
CA LYS A 32 5.73 -5.48 0.77
C LYS A 32 5.45 -5.70 -0.72
N LEU A 33 6.51 -5.78 -1.52
CA LEU A 33 6.43 -6.21 -2.91
C LEU A 33 6.35 -7.72 -2.98
N THR A 34 5.30 -8.22 -3.63
CA THR A 34 5.07 -9.65 -3.86
C THR A 34 4.95 -9.93 -5.35
N SER A 35 5.35 -11.14 -5.75
CA SER A 35 5.24 -11.64 -7.11
C SER A 35 4.28 -12.81 -7.15
N SER A 36 3.49 -12.94 -8.21
CA SER A 36 2.64 -14.12 -8.42
C SER A 36 3.43 -15.40 -8.73
N ARG A 37 4.73 -15.27 -9.04
CA ARG A 37 5.59 -16.40 -9.39
C ARG A 37 6.47 -16.89 -8.23
N THR A 38 6.77 -16.03 -7.26
CA THR A 38 7.73 -16.33 -6.19
C THR A 38 7.15 -15.99 -4.83
N GLN A 39 7.34 -16.87 -3.85
CA GLN A 39 6.76 -16.72 -2.50
C GLN A 39 7.49 -15.68 -1.62
N LEU A 40 8.67 -15.23 -2.02
CA LEU A 40 9.50 -14.33 -1.20
C LEU A 40 9.05 -12.87 -1.36
N PRO A 41 8.60 -12.22 -0.28
CA PRO A 41 8.27 -10.80 -0.30
C PRO A 41 9.55 -9.95 -0.16
N TYR A 42 9.59 -8.83 -0.86
CA TYR A 42 10.66 -7.83 -0.77
C TYR A 42 10.16 -6.54 -0.12
N GLU A 43 11.09 -5.77 0.44
CA GLU A 43 10.79 -4.41 0.90
C GLU A 43 10.25 -3.55 -0.24
N TYR A 44 9.32 -2.64 0.07
CA TYR A 44 8.56 -1.95 -0.98
C TYR A 44 9.42 -1.07 -1.90
N TYR A 45 10.63 -0.68 -1.52
CA TYR A 45 11.58 0.11 -2.32
C TYR A 45 12.87 -0.65 -2.67
N SER A 46 12.86 -1.99 -2.70
CA SER A 46 14.08 -2.79 -2.89
C SER A 46 14.57 -2.89 -4.35
N LEU A 47 13.75 -2.56 -5.34
CA LEU A 47 14.12 -2.59 -6.77
C LEU A 47 14.27 -1.15 -7.28
N PRO A 48 14.96 -0.92 -8.42
CA PRO A 48 15.31 0.42 -8.88
C PRO A 48 14.12 1.12 -9.59
N PHE A 49 13.05 1.39 -8.85
CA PHE A 49 11.96 2.29 -9.26
C PHE A 49 12.01 3.60 -8.49
N CYS A 50 11.09 4.52 -8.81
CA CYS A 50 11.04 5.85 -8.19
C CYS A 50 10.76 5.71 -6.69
N GLN A 51 11.67 6.26 -5.87
CA GLN A 51 11.51 6.36 -4.43
C GLN A 51 11.11 7.80 -4.07
N PRO A 52 10.20 8.02 -3.10
CA PRO A 52 9.90 9.34 -2.59
C PRO A 52 11.08 9.91 -1.80
N ASP A 53 11.12 11.24 -1.65
CA ASP A 53 12.17 11.93 -0.88
C ASP A 53 12.26 11.47 0.57
N LYS A 54 11.14 11.02 1.15
CA LYS A 54 11.06 10.52 2.52
C LYS A 54 10.21 9.26 2.59
N VAL A 55 10.80 8.18 3.12
CA VAL A 55 10.09 6.96 3.49
C VAL A 55 9.78 7.00 4.99
N VAL A 56 8.52 6.74 5.35
CA VAL A 56 8.07 6.68 6.74
C VAL A 56 7.50 5.29 7.00
N TYR A 57 8.13 4.53 7.90
CA TYR A 57 7.66 3.22 8.32
C TYR A 57 6.57 3.35 9.38
N LYS A 58 5.53 2.52 9.25
CA LYS A 58 4.41 2.43 10.20
C LYS A 58 4.15 0.97 10.53
N ALA A 59 3.81 0.70 11.78
CA ALA A 59 3.42 -0.63 12.22
C ALA A 59 2.18 -1.05 11.46
N GLU A 60 2.23 -2.21 10.80
CA GLU A 60 1.07 -2.79 10.13
C GLU A 60 0.16 -3.46 11.17
N ASN A 61 0.79 -4.24 12.06
CA ASN A 61 0.10 -5.06 13.03
C ASN A 61 0.16 -4.47 14.43
N LEU A 62 -0.87 -4.75 15.23
CA LEU A 62 -0.89 -4.39 16.64
C LEU A 62 0.23 -5.12 17.38
N GLY A 63 1.06 -4.37 18.10
CA GLY A 63 2.22 -4.91 18.83
C GLY A 63 3.49 -5.05 17.99
N GLN A 64 3.47 -4.67 16.70
CA GLN A 64 4.69 -4.57 15.90
C GLN A 64 5.43 -3.27 16.23
N GLU A 65 6.70 -3.37 16.60
CA GLU A 65 7.59 -2.20 16.69
C GLU A 65 7.95 -1.71 15.29
N VAL A 66 8.03 -0.39 15.12
CA VAL A 66 8.43 0.31 13.88
C VAL A 66 9.93 0.51 13.81
#